data_AF-A0A8B9UFN3-F1
#
_entry.id   AF-A0A8B9UFN3-F1
#
_cell.length_a   1.000
_cell.length_b   1.000
_cell.length_c   1.000
_cell.angle_alpha   90.00
_cell.angle_beta   90.00
_cell.angle_gamma   90.00
#
_symmetry.space_group_name_H-M   'P 1'
#
loop_
_entity.id
_entity.type
_entity.pdbx_description
1 polymer ?
#
loop_
_entity_poly.entity_id
_entity_poly.type
_entity_poly.pdbx_seq_one_letter_code
_entity_poly.pdbx_strand_id
1 'polypeptide(L)'
;NHFFILFFFFFYCLAHTQTPHEPLAYSYLLTCSKMNPSYSTMYWYKMPLGNGSGMILMVTAIKGSKASVEAAFQSHFTSSGIQGDGMTLSTEGAFLNDSGIYYCAESETQWVG
;
A
#
# COMPACT_ATOMS: atom_id res chain seq x y z
N ASN A 1 45.15 -6.72 41.28
CA ASN A 1 44.54 -5.47 41.79
C ASN A 1 44.18 -4.63 40.58
N HIS A 2 42.89 -4.29 40.43
CA HIS A 2 42.27 -3.42 39.42
C HIS A 2 42.38 -3.83 37.94
N PHE A 3 41.37 -4.48 37.34
CA PHE A 3 40.02 -3.97 36.96
C PHE A 3 40.08 -3.06 35.73
N PHE A 4 39.97 -3.65 34.54
CA PHE A 4 39.32 -3.00 33.40
C PHE A 4 38.58 -4.06 32.58
N ILE A 5 37.35 -4.33 33.04
CA ILE A 5 36.35 -5.09 32.30
C ILE A 5 35.98 -4.22 31.09
N LEU A 6 36.49 -4.57 29.91
CA LEU A 6 35.99 -4.05 28.65
C LEU A 6 34.60 -4.63 28.42
N PHE A 7 33.58 -3.85 28.80
CA PHE A 7 32.18 -4.07 28.49
C PHE A 7 32.01 -4.04 26.96
N PHE A 8 32.13 -5.19 26.31
CA PHE A 8 31.59 -5.38 24.97
C PHE A 8 30.07 -5.34 25.10
N PHE A 9 29.47 -4.17 24.91
CA PHE A 9 28.08 -4.06 24.51
C PHE A 9 27.97 -4.72 23.13
N PHE A 10 27.79 -6.04 23.12
CA PHE A 10 27.20 -6.75 22.00
C PHE A 10 25.79 -6.17 21.82
N PHE A 11 25.71 -5.10 21.03
CA PHE A 11 24.50 -4.83 20.27
C PHE A 11 24.29 -6.09 19.42
N TYR A 12 23.39 -6.94 19.87
CA TYR A 12 22.81 -8.00 19.06
C TYR A 12 22.04 -7.33 17.92
N CYS A 13 22.74 -6.86 16.89
CA CYS A 13 22.13 -6.83 15.56
C CYS A 13 21.99 -8.29 15.16
N LEU A 14 20.87 -8.90 15.52
CA LEU A 14 20.39 -10.10 14.86
C LEU A 14 20.14 -9.70 13.40
N ALA A 15 21.13 -9.91 12.55
CA ALA A 15 20.94 -9.88 11.11
C ALA A 15 19.96 -11.01 10.77
N HIS A 16 18.68 -10.67 10.58
CA HIS A 16 17.70 -11.62 10.10
C HIS A 16 17.99 -11.83 8.61
N THR A 17 18.49 -13.01 8.24
CA THR A 17 18.62 -13.42 6.85
C THR A 17 17.22 -13.47 6.25
N GLN A 18 16.84 -12.45 5.48
CA GLN A 18 15.57 -12.43 4.78
C GLN A 18 15.70 -13.34 3.55
N THR A 19 14.97 -14.45 3.55
CA THR A 19 14.69 -15.19 2.32
C THR A 19 13.87 -14.28 1.39
N PRO A 20 14.14 -14.27 0.08
CA PRO A 20 13.32 -13.49 -0.84
C PRO A 20 11.85 -13.93 -0.76
N HIS A 21 10.94 -12.98 -0.52
CA HIS A 21 9.50 -13.08 -0.81
C HIS A 21 8.62 -14.00 0.04
N GLU A 22 8.95 -14.31 1.29
CA GLU A 22 7.92 -14.92 2.16
C GLU A 22 6.88 -13.86 2.58
N PRO A 23 5.57 -14.13 2.41
CA PRO A 23 4.53 -13.23 2.86
C PRO A 23 4.54 -13.18 4.40
N LEU A 24 4.52 -11.98 4.97
CA LEU A 24 4.16 -11.77 6.36
C LEU A 24 2.72 -12.27 6.48
N ALA A 25 2.44 -13.20 7.40
CA ALA A 25 1.14 -13.86 7.56
C ALA A 25 -0.02 -12.92 7.99
N TYR A 26 0.12 -11.61 7.79
CA TYR A 26 -0.85 -10.59 8.12
C TYR A 26 -1.48 -10.03 6.84
N SER A 27 -2.81 -10.07 6.79
CA SER A 27 -3.61 -9.35 5.81
C SER A 27 -3.89 -7.94 6.33
N TYR A 28 -4.05 -6.98 5.43
CA TYR A 28 -4.52 -5.64 5.80
C TYR A 28 -5.58 -5.13 4.84
N LEU A 29 -6.42 -4.23 5.38
CA LEU A 29 -7.51 -3.57 4.68
C LEU A 29 -7.36 -2.07 4.90
N LEU A 30 -7.12 -1.34 3.81
CA LEU A 30 -7.14 0.12 3.78
C LEU A 30 -8.52 0.58 3.33
N THR A 31 -9.02 1.64 3.95
CA THR A 31 -10.30 2.25 3.62
C THR A 31 -10.08 3.71 3.27
N CYS A 32 -10.68 4.14 2.16
CA CYS A 32 -10.82 5.55 1.81
C CYS A 32 -12.31 5.89 1.79
N SER A 33 -12.67 7.01 2.39
CA SER A 33 -14.06 7.45 2.57
C SER A 33 -14.16 8.97 2.38
N LYS A 34 -15.38 9.50 2.42
CA LYS A 34 -15.68 10.93 2.22
C LYS A 34 -15.40 11.43 0.81
N MET A 35 -15.61 10.56 -0.18
CA MET A 35 -15.58 10.95 -1.57
C MET A 35 -16.59 12.07 -1.82
N ASN A 36 -16.18 13.14 -2.51
CA ASN A 36 -17.10 14.20 -2.89
C ASN A 36 -18.21 13.63 -3.79
N PRO A 37 -19.50 13.88 -3.49
CA PRO A 37 -20.61 13.35 -4.31
C PRO A 37 -20.58 13.76 -5.78
N SER A 38 -19.92 14.88 -6.10
CA SER A 38 -19.77 15.42 -7.45
C SER A 38 -18.73 14.66 -8.29
N TYR A 39 -17.88 13.87 -7.64
CA TYR A 39 -16.87 13.07 -8.29
C TYR A 39 -17.41 11.68 -8.63
N SER A 40 -16.80 11.06 -9.63
CA SER A 40 -17.23 9.78 -10.18
C SER A 40 -16.08 8.78 -10.30
N THR A 41 -14.84 9.21 -10.02
CA THR A 41 -13.67 8.34 -10.02
C THR A 41 -12.87 8.50 -8.73
N MET A 42 -12.37 7.39 -8.22
CA MET A 42 -11.44 7.30 -7.11
C MET A 42 -10.25 6.44 -7.52
N TYR A 43 -9.12 6.69 -6.88
CA TYR A 43 -7.85 6.04 -7.18
C TYR A 43 -7.16 5.59 -5.91
N TRP A 44 -6.37 4.52 -6.02
CA TRP A 44 -5.32 4.20 -5.07
C TRP A 44 -3.96 4.39 -5.71
N TYR A 45 -3.07 5.06 -5.00
CA TYR A 45 -1.66 5.20 -5.33
C TYR A 45 -0.80 4.62 -4.22
N LYS A 46 0.33 4.01 -4.59
CA LYS A 46 1.38 3.64 -3.66
C LYS A 46 2.63 4.46 -3.94
N MET A 47 3.20 5.00 -2.87
CA MET A 47 4.52 5.61 -2.85
C MET A 47 5.47 4.67 -2.09
N PRO A 48 6.35 3.93 -2.80
CA PRO A 48 7.33 3.06 -2.15
C PRO A 48 8.26 3.83 -1.22
N LEU A 49 8.72 3.18 -0.14
CA LEU A 49 9.72 3.74 0.76
C LEU A 49 11.11 3.66 0.08
N GLY A 50 11.77 4.81 -0.15
CA GLY A 50 13.09 4.87 -0.79
C GLY A 50 13.36 6.21 -1.48
N ASN A 51 14.59 6.40 -1.97
CA ASN A 51 15.00 7.67 -2.60
C ASN A 51 14.41 7.82 -4.01
N GLY A 52 13.35 8.61 -4.14
CA GLY A 52 12.93 9.24 -5.40
C GLY A 52 11.80 8.55 -6.17
N SER A 53 11.13 7.54 -5.61
CA SER A 53 9.98 6.91 -6.27
C SER A 53 8.75 7.82 -6.21
N GLY A 54 8.25 8.22 -7.38
CA GLY A 54 6.96 8.89 -7.53
C GLY A 54 5.78 8.01 -7.10
N MET A 55 4.58 8.59 -7.11
CA MET A 55 3.35 7.84 -6.86
C MET A 55 3.05 6.89 -8.04
N ILE A 56 2.80 5.63 -7.72
CA ILE A 56 2.43 4.59 -8.69
C ILE A 56 0.93 4.35 -8.57
N LEU A 57 0.18 4.49 -9.66
CA LEU A 57 -1.24 4.14 -9.71
C LEU A 57 -1.40 2.63 -9.50
N MET A 58 -2.25 2.25 -8.56
CA MET A 58 -2.58 0.86 -8.27
C MET A 58 -3.97 0.48 -8.76
N VAL A 59 -4.94 1.38 -8.56
CA VAL A 59 -6.35 1.11 -8.80
C VAL A 59 -7.04 2.35 -9.32
N THR A 60 -7.91 2.16 -10.30
CA THR A 60 -8.94 3.12 -10.71
C THR A 60 -10.32 2.51 -10.47
N ALA A 61 -11.20 3.20 -9.75
CA ALA A 61 -12.60 2.80 -9.66
C ALA A 61 -13.51 3.93 -10.14
N ILE A 62 -14.47 3.56 -10.98
CA ILE A 62 -15.50 4.46 -11.50
C ILE A 62 -16.83 4.08 -10.86
N LYS A 63 -17.61 5.09 -10.47
CA LYS A 63 -18.91 4.91 -9.84
C LYS A 63 -19.81 4.03 -10.71
N GLY A 64 -20.41 3.00 -10.11
CA GLY A 64 -21.23 2.01 -10.83
C GLY A 64 -20.46 0.92 -11.57
N SER A 65 -19.13 0.92 -11.52
CA SER A 65 -18.26 -0.09 -12.14
C SER A 65 -17.45 -0.86 -11.11
N LYS A 66 -16.90 -2.01 -11.52
CA LYS A 66 -15.86 -2.70 -10.74
C LYS A 66 -14.57 -1.89 -10.75
N ALA A 67 -13.80 -1.96 -9.67
CA ALA A 67 -12.46 -1.38 -9.65
C ALA A 67 -11.55 -2.11 -10.65
N SER A 68 -10.72 -1.33 -11.34
CA SER A 68 -9.66 -1.80 -12.22
C SER A 68 -8.34 -1.70 -11.47
N VAL A 69 -7.76 -2.84 -11.13
CA VAL A 69 -6.42 -2.93 -10.51
C VAL A 69 -5.40 -3.00 -11.64
N GLU A 70 -4.33 -2.21 -11.57
CA GLU A 70 -3.24 -2.22 -12.56
C GLU A 70 -2.54 -3.59 -12.58
N ALA A 71 -2.11 -4.04 -13.77
CA ALA A 71 -1.61 -5.41 -13.99
C ALA A 71 -0.48 -5.82 -13.03
N ALA A 72 0.38 -4.87 -12.65
CA ALA A 72 1.48 -5.10 -11.71
C ALA A 72 1.02 -5.45 -10.27
N PHE A 73 -0.24 -5.18 -9.93
CA PHE A 73 -0.79 -5.38 -8.58
C PHE A 73 -1.91 -6.42 -8.53
N GLN A 74 -2.47 -6.85 -9.67
CA GLN A 74 -3.64 -7.75 -9.73
C GLN A 74 -3.44 -9.11 -9.03
N SER A 75 -2.20 -9.61 -8.95
CA SER A 75 -1.91 -10.90 -8.32
C SER A 75 -1.89 -10.86 -6.80
N HIS A 76 -1.83 -9.67 -6.20
CA HIS A 76 -1.57 -9.49 -4.76
C HIS A 76 -2.55 -8.55 -4.07
N PHE A 77 -3.11 -7.59 -4.81
CA PHE A 77 -4.03 -6.59 -4.30
C PHE A 77 -5.40 -6.76 -4.90
N THR A 78 -6.42 -6.60 -4.05
CA THR A 78 -7.82 -6.51 -4.44
C THR A 78 -8.36 -5.17 -3.97
N SER A 79 -9.28 -4.58 -4.74
CA SER A 79 -9.94 -3.34 -4.35
C SER A 79 -11.43 -3.43 -4.61
N SER A 80 -12.22 -2.83 -3.73
CA SER A 80 -13.65 -2.65 -3.99
C SER A 80 -13.87 -1.61 -5.08
N GLY A 81 -14.98 -1.72 -5.82
CA GLY A 81 -15.54 -0.54 -6.49
C GLY A 81 -15.93 0.55 -5.47
N ILE A 82 -16.37 1.70 -5.98
CA ILE A 82 -16.89 2.77 -5.14
C ILE A 82 -18.21 2.31 -4.51
N GLN A 83 -18.25 2.24 -3.19
CA GLN A 83 -19.42 1.88 -2.39
C GLN A 83 -19.76 3.05 -1.46
N GLY A 84 -20.95 3.64 -1.62
CA GLY A 84 -21.30 4.87 -0.90
C GLY A 84 -20.38 6.02 -1.31
N ASP A 85 -19.57 6.48 -0.35
CA ASP A 85 -18.60 7.57 -0.50
C ASP A 85 -17.15 7.08 -0.40
N GLY A 86 -16.88 5.80 -0.66
CA GLY A 86 -15.55 5.24 -0.42
C GLY A 86 -15.21 3.98 -1.21
N MET A 87 -13.97 3.54 -1.02
CA MET A 87 -13.42 2.30 -1.58
C MET A 87 -12.41 1.67 -0.62
N THR A 88 -12.14 0.39 -0.81
CA THR A 88 -11.16 -0.35 -0.03
C THR A 88 -10.03 -0.89 -0.90
N LEU A 89 -8.87 -1.12 -0.28
CA LEU A 89 -7.73 -1.84 -0.87
C LEU A 89 -7.27 -2.88 0.15
N SER A 90 -7.15 -4.13 -0.27
CA SER A 90 -6.75 -5.23 0.60
C SER A 90 -5.72 -6.12 -0.06
N THR A 91 -4.96 -6.81 0.79
CA THR A 91 -4.06 -7.88 0.39
C THR A 91 -4.06 -8.99 1.45
N GLU A 92 -3.85 -10.21 1.01
CA GLU A 92 -3.67 -11.37 1.87
C GLU A 92 -2.18 -11.74 1.88
N GLY A 93 -1.57 -11.75 3.07
CA GLY A 93 -0.16 -12.07 3.22
C GLY A 93 0.78 -10.96 2.76
N ALA A 94 0.87 -9.86 3.51
CA ALA A 94 1.68 -8.69 3.16
C ALA A 94 3.17 -9.04 2.99
N PHE A 95 3.82 -8.60 1.92
CA PHE A 95 5.26 -8.73 1.73
C PHE A 95 6.01 -7.50 2.26
N LEU A 96 7.31 -7.61 2.52
CA LEU A 96 8.13 -6.45 2.90
C LEU A 96 8.14 -5.36 1.81
N ASN A 97 8.05 -5.74 0.54
CA ASN A 97 7.96 -4.79 -0.58
C ASN A 97 6.59 -4.09 -0.68
N ASP A 98 5.58 -4.52 0.11
CA ASP A 98 4.31 -3.80 0.24
C ASP A 98 4.45 -2.54 1.11
N SER A 99 5.56 -2.40 1.83
CA SER A 99 5.85 -1.20 2.60
C SER A 99 5.85 0.04 1.71
N GLY A 100 5.07 1.04 2.11
CA GLY A 100 4.85 2.25 1.33
C GLY A 100 3.80 3.14 1.99
N ILE A 101 3.68 4.36 1.48
CA ILE A 101 2.57 5.24 1.82
C ILE A 101 1.50 5.05 0.74
N TYR A 102 0.27 4.80 1.18
CA TYR A 102 -0.88 4.60 0.30
C TYR A 102 -1.73 5.86 0.31
N TYR A 103 -1.96 6.41 -0.87
CA TYR A 103 -2.78 7.60 -1.05
C TYR A 103 -4.06 7.20 -1.78
N CYS A 104 -5.19 7.70 -1.32
CA CYS A 104 -6.39 7.73 -2.14
C CYS A 104 -6.61 9.12 -2.71
N ALA A 105 -7.14 9.17 -3.92
CA ALA A 105 -7.47 10.41 -4.62
C ALA A 105 -8.82 10.27 -5.32
N GLU A 106 -9.40 11.39 -5.71
CA GLU A 106 -10.71 11.46 -6.35
C GLU A 106 -10.71 12.52 -7.45
N SER A 107 -11.53 12.31 -8.48
CA SER A 107 -11.68 13.27 -9.58
C SER A 107 -13.08 13.26 -10.19
N GLU A 108 -13.43 14.39 -10.80
CA GLU A 108 -14.52 14.45 -11.78
C GLU A 108 -14.13 13.64 -13.01
N THR A 109 -15.03 12.80 -13.52
CA THR A 109 -14.91 12.33 -14.91
C THR A 109 -15.22 13.52 -15.83
N GLN A 110 -14.19 14.16 -16.36
CA GLN A 110 -14.37 15.06 -17.48
C GLN A 110 -14.64 14.19 -18.70
N TRP A 111 -15.88 14.20 -19.19
CA TRP A 111 -16.24 13.60 -20.47
C TRP A 111 -15.44 14.31 -21.56
N VAL A 112 -14.35 13.70 -22.04
CA VAL A 112 -13.73 14.04 -23.32
C VAL A 112 -14.62 13.45 -24.42
N GLY A 113 -15.71 14.15 -24.71
CA GLY A 113 -16.51 13.96 -25.91
C GLY A 113 -15.91 14.70 -27.08
#